data_AF-A0A0W8F476-F1
#
_entry.id   AF-A0A0W8F476-F1
#
_cell.length_a   1.000
_cell.length_b   1.000
_cell.length_c   1.000
_cell.angle_alpha   90.00
_cell.angle_beta   90.00
_cell.angle_gamma   90.00
#
_symmetry.space_group_name_H-M   'P 1'
#
loop_
_entity.id
_entity.type
_entity.pdbx_description
1 polymer ?
#
loop_
_entity_poly.entity_id
_entity_poly.type
_entity_poly.pdbx_seq_one_letter_code
_entity_poly.pdbx_strand_id
1 'polypeptide(L)'
;MTGTDILDDLFRVIDDRIRNPSPDSYVSRLISGEKGRDRVLEKIGEEATEFIIAAKNQDPTRVISEAADLQFHLLIALRASGVTLEDVCAELASRRR
;
A
#
# COMPACT_ATOMS: atom_id res chain seq x y z
N MET A 1 -4.42 -10.70 16.50
CA MET A 1 -4.29 -9.87 15.30
C MET A 1 -3.85 -10.77 14.17
N THR A 2 -4.76 -11.10 13.26
CA THR A 2 -4.45 -11.84 12.03
C THR A 2 -3.83 -10.89 10.99
N GLY A 3 -3.29 -11.44 9.90
CA GLY A 3 -2.73 -10.63 8.81
C GLY A 3 -3.75 -9.72 8.12
N THR A 4 -5.04 -10.05 8.19
CA THR A 4 -6.11 -9.19 7.64
C THR A 4 -6.42 -8.03 8.59
N ASP A 5 -6.43 -8.28 9.91
CA ASP A 5 -6.69 -7.24 10.92
C ASP A 5 -5.72 -6.05 10.79
N ILE A 6 -4.43 -6.32 10.52
CA ILE A 6 -3.43 -5.26 10.36
C ILE A 6 -3.63 -4.44 9.08
N LEU A 7 -4.07 -5.07 7.99
CA LEU A 7 -4.34 -4.36 6.74
C LEU A 7 -5.57 -3.47 6.87
N ASP A 8 -6.60 -3.94 7.57
CA ASP A 8 -7.81 -3.15 7.86
C ASP A 8 -7.47 -1.92 8.71
N ASP A 9 -6.70 -2.09 9.78
CA ASP A 9 -6.29 -0.99 10.64
C ASP A 9 -5.39 0.02 9.91
N LEU A 10 -4.46 -0.48 9.11
CA LEU A 10 -3.59 0.35 8.28
C LEU A 10 -4.40 1.14 7.24
N PHE A 11 -5.37 0.51 6.59
CA PHE A 11 -6.24 1.17 5.62
C PHE A 11 -7.09 2.27 6.29
N ARG A 12 -7.60 2.04 7.51
CA ARG A 12 -8.30 3.07 8.29
C ARG A 12 -7.40 4.27 8.61
N VAL A 13 -6.15 4.03 9.01
CA VAL A 13 -5.16 5.09 9.26
C VAL A 13 -4.87 5.88 7.98
N ILE A 14 -4.69 5.19 6.85
CA ILE A 14 -4.46 5.83 5.54
C ILE A 14 -5.66 6.70 5.15
N ASP A 15 -6.88 6.18 5.27
CA ASP A 15 -8.11 6.91 4.99
C ASP A 15 -8.25 8.16 5.88
N ASP A 16 -7.97 8.04 7.19
CA ASP A 16 -7.94 9.19 8.08
C ASP A 16 -6.91 10.24 7.64
N ARG A 17 -5.70 9.84 7.25
CA ARG A 17 -4.66 10.78 6.79
C ARG A 17 -4.94 11.43 5.45
N ILE A 18 -5.76 10.78 4.60
CA ILE A 18 -6.25 11.36 3.36
C ILE A 18 -7.38 12.36 3.65
N ARG A 19 -8.31 12.05 4.56
CA ARG A 19 -9.43 12.93 4.93
C ARG A 19 -9.01 14.10 5.81
N ASN A 20 -8.08 13.86 6.72
CA ASN A 20 -7.56 14.76 7.74
C ASN A 20 -6.03 14.90 7.58
N PRO A 21 -5.56 15.62 6.54
CA PRO A 21 -4.14 15.71 6.25
C PRO A 21 -3.35 16.38 7.39
N SER A 22 -2.22 15.79 7.74
CA SER A 22 -1.28 16.35 8.72
C SER A 22 0.11 16.48 8.09
N PRO A 23 0.81 17.62 8.23
CA PRO A 23 2.15 17.81 7.67
C PRO A 23 3.18 16.81 8.21
N ASP A 24 2.96 16.25 9.40
CA ASP A 24 3.84 15.25 10.01
C ASP A 24 3.64 13.84 9.44
N SER A 25 2.51 13.59 8.75
CA SER A 25 2.21 12.28 8.17
C SER A 25 2.91 12.07 6.84
N TYR A 26 3.56 10.91 6.72
CA TYR A 26 4.13 10.44 5.45
C TYR A 26 3.06 10.37 4.35
N VAL A 27 1.91 9.77 4.64
CA VAL A 27 0.79 9.61 3.68
C VAL A 27 0.34 10.98 3.17
N SER A 28 0.08 11.92 4.08
CA SER A 28 -0.36 13.27 3.70
C SER A 28 0.67 14.01 2.85
N ARG A 29 1.98 13.86 3.13
CA ARG A 29 3.05 14.43 2.29
C ARG A 29 3.11 13.77 0.92
N LEU A 30 2.98 12.44 0.86
CA LEU A 30 3.08 11.67 -0.38
C LEU A 30 1.98 12.06 -1.37
N ILE A 31 0.75 12.20 -0.89
CA ILE A 31 -0.42 12.56 -1.71
C ILE A 31 -0.59 14.08 -1.91
N SER A 32 0.25 14.91 -1.29
CA SER A 32 0.12 16.37 -1.39
C SER A 32 0.55 16.90 -2.77
N GLY A 33 -0.15 17.94 -3.23
CA GLY A 33 0.14 18.65 -4.48
C GLY A 33 -0.38 17.95 -5.74
N GLU A 34 -0.18 18.59 -6.89
CA GLU A 34 -0.71 18.12 -8.19
C GLU A 34 -0.15 16.75 -8.62
N LYS A 35 1.06 16.41 -8.15
CA LYS A 35 1.76 15.14 -8.46
C LYS A 35 1.55 14.05 -7.41
N GLY A 36 0.69 14.26 -6.42
CA GLY A 36 0.56 13.33 -5.30
C GLY A 36 0.17 11.91 -5.71
N ARG A 37 -0.69 11.77 -6.72
CA ARG A 37 -1.05 10.45 -7.30
C ARG A 37 0.12 9.82 -8.05
N ASP A 38 0.81 10.59 -8.88
CA ASP A 38 1.94 10.09 -9.67
C ASP A 38 3.05 9.55 -8.77
N ARG A 39 3.35 10.24 -7.66
CA ARG A 39 4.34 9.78 -6.67
C ARG A 39 4.00 8.44 -6.03
N VAL A 40 2.72 8.20 -5.72
CA VAL A 40 2.29 6.90 -5.17
C VAL A 40 2.50 5.79 -6.20
N LEU A 41 2.20 6.06 -7.47
CA LEU A 41 2.39 5.08 -8.55
C LEU A 41 3.87 4.82 -8.85
N GLU A 42 4.71 5.86 -8.80
CA GLU A 42 6.17 5.74 -8.89
C GLU A 42 6.70 4.81 -7.78
N LYS A 43 6.26 5.01 -6.53
CA LYS A 43 6.62 4.13 -5.41
C LYS A 43 6.18 2.69 -5.64
N ILE A 44 4.96 2.44 -6.13
CA ILE A 44 4.53 1.06 -6.46
C ILE A 44 5.49 0.40 -7.45
N GLY A 45 5.92 1.12 -8.49
CA GLY A 45 6.87 0.60 -9.48
C GLY A 45 8.25 0.30 -8.89
N GLU A 46 8.75 1.19 -8.02
CA GLU A 46 10.00 1.01 -7.27
C GLU A 46 9.93 -0.24 -6.39
N GLU A 47 8.96 -0.32 -5.47
CA GLU A 47 8.84 -1.43 -4.52
C GLU A 47 8.59 -2.77 -5.21
N ALA A 48 7.82 -2.79 -6.30
CA ALA A 48 7.63 -4.00 -7.09
C ALA A 48 8.96 -4.49 -7.71
N THR A 49 9.78 -3.56 -8.20
CA THR A 49 11.09 -3.90 -8.77
C THR A 49 12.04 -4.41 -7.68
N GLU A 50 12.05 -3.77 -6.51
CA GLU A 50 12.88 -4.18 -5.38
C GLU A 50 12.46 -5.55 -4.84
N PHE A 51 11.16 -5.81 -4.72
CA PHE A 51 10.62 -7.13 -4.34
C PHE A 51 11.05 -8.22 -5.32
N ILE A 52 10.96 -7.97 -6.63
CA ILE A 52 11.40 -8.91 -7.67
C ILE A 52 12.89 -9.23 -7.51
N ILE A 53 13.73 -8.21 -7.29
CA ILE A 53 15.17 -8.38 -7.09
C ILE A 53 15.45 -9.15 -5.80
N ALA A 54 14.77 -8.84 -4.70
CA ALA A 54 14.93 -9.51 -3.42
C ALA A 54 14.55 -11.00 -3.51
N ALA A 55 13.42 -11.31 -4.15
CA ALA A 55 12.96 -12.66 -4.38
C ALA A 55 13.94 -13.46 -5.26
N LYS A 56 14.43 -12.85 -6.35
CA LYS A 56 15.44 -13.45 -7.23
C LYS A 56 16.73 -13.76 -6.46
N ASN A 57 17.15 -12.87 -5.56
CA ASN A 57 18.38 -13.02 -4.78
C ASN A 57 18.21 -13.93 -3.55
N GLN A 58 17.03 -14.50 -3.31
CA GLN A 58 16.73 -15.34 -2.15
C GLN A 58 17.04 -14.65 -0.81
N ASP A 59 16.79 -13.35 -0.73
CA ASP A 59 16.96 -12.55 0.49
C ASP A 59 15.62 -12.45 1.23
N PRO A 60 15.35 -13.30 2.24
CA PRO A 60 14.06 -13.32 2.92
C PRO A 60 13.76 -12.03 3.68
N THR A 61 14.80 -11.34 4.19
CA THR A 61 14.63 -10.09 4.94
C THR A 61 14.14 -8.99 4.01
N ARG A 62 14.79 -8.84 2.85
CA ARG A 62 14.34 -7.87 1.84
C ARG A 62 13.00 -8.26 1.25
N VAL A 63 12.74 -9.53 0.97
CA VAL A 63 11.43 -9.99 0.48
C VAL A 63 10.30 -9.55 1.40
N ILE A 64 10.46 -9.69 2.72
CA ILE A 64 9.46 -9.25 3.69
C ILE A 64 9.31 -7.72 3.66
N SER A 65 10.41 -6.98 3.65
CA SER A 65 10.42 -5.51 3.64
C SER A 65 9.73 -4.95 2.40
N GLU A 66 10.18 -5.33 1.20
CA GLU A 66 9.65 -4.75 -0.04
C GLU A 66 8.20 -5.21 -0.30
N ALA A 67 7.82 -6.41 0.17
CA ALA A 67 6.43 -6.84 0.11
C ALA A 67 5.52 -6.01 1.02
N ALA A 68 6.01 -5.58 2.18
CA ALA A 68 5.28 -4.71 3.08
C ALA A 68 5.15 -3.30 2.50
N ASP A 69 6.22 -2.74 1.94
CA ASP A 69 6.20 -1.41 1.32
C ASP A 69 5.31 -1.39 0.06
N LEU A 70 5.39 -2.42 -0.78
CA LEU A 70 4.49 -2.59 -1.92
C LEU A 70 3.02 -2.63 -1.48
N GLN A 71 2.68 -3.39 -0.43
CA GLN A 71 1.33 -3.44 0.10
C GLN A 71 0.89 -2.08 0.67
N PHE A 72 1.76 -1.41 1.42
CA PHE A 72 1.47 -0.10 2.00
C PHE A 72 1.13 0.93 0.90
N HIS A 73 1.95 1.00 -0.14
CA HIS A 73 1.71 1.90 -1.28
C HIS A 73 0.48 1.50 -2.10
N LEU A 74 0.20 0.21 -2.25
CA LEU A 74 -1.03 -0.26 -2.87
C LEU A 74 -2.27 0.20 -2.08
N LEU A 75 -2.29 0.10 -0.76
CA LEU A 75 -3.40 0.57 0.07
C LEU A 75 -3.66 2.08 -0.10
N ILE A 76 -2.61 2.90 -0.18
CA ILE A 76 -2.74 4.33 -0.48
C ILE A 76 -3.36 4.55 -1.86
N ALA A 77 -2.88 3.84 -2.88
CA ALA A 77 -3.39 3.96 -4.24
C ALA A 77 -4.86 3.52 -4.37
N LEU A 78 -5.25 2.44 -3.71
CA LEU A 78 -6.65 1.98 -3.64
C LEU A 78 -7.54 3.06 -3.07
N ARG A 79 -7.16 3.60 -1.90
CA ARG A 79 -7.97 4.62 -1.24
C ARG A 79 -8.05 5.91 -2.05
N ALA A 80 -6.95 6.33 -2.67
CA ALA A 80 -6.90 7.49 -3.57
C ALA A 80 -7.75 7.29 -4.84
N SER A 81 -7.98 6.04 -5.24
CA SER A 81 -8.85 5.66 -6.38
C SER A 81 -10.31 5.41 -5.97
N GLY A 82 -10.65 5.56 -4.69
CA GLY A 82 -12.00 5.29 -4.17
C GLY A 82 -12.34 3.80 -4.02
N VAL A 83 -11.34 2.92 -4.08
CA VAL A 83 -11.48 1.48 -3.89
C VAL A 83 -11.20 1.13 -2.43
N THR A 84 -12.03 0.28 -1.83
CA THR A 84 -11.87 -0.18 -0.45
C THR A 84 -11.00 -1.43 -0.37
N LEU A 85 -10.45 -1.73 0.81
CA LEU A 85 -9.76 -2.99 1.04
C LEU A 85 -10.74 -4.17 0.93
N GLU A 86 -11.97 -3.98 1.40
CA GLU A 86 -13.05 -4.96 1.30
C GLU A 86 -13.35 -5.37 -0.15
N ASP A 87 -13.35 -4.41 -1.09
CA ASP A 87 -13.52 -4.70 -2.52
C ASP A 87 -12.43 -5.65 -3.04
N VAL A 88 -11.17 -5.40 -2.67
CA VAL A 88 -10.03 -6.24 -3.06
C VAL A 88 -10.09 -7.61 -2.38
N CYS A 89 -10.46 -7.66 -1.10
CA CYS A 89 -10.63 -8.92 -0.37
C CYS A 89 -11.75 -9.78 -0.97
N ALA A 90 -12.86 -9.18 -1.40
CA ALA A 90 -13.94 -9.89 -2.08
C ALA A 90 -13.47 -10.50 -3.41
N GLU A 91 -12.71 -9.73 -4.20
CA GLU A 91 -12.09 -10.22 -5.44
C GLU A 91 -11.11 -11.37 -5.16
N LEU A 92 -10.24 -11.25 -4.15
CA LEU A 92 -9.33 -12.32 -3.76
C LEU A 92 -10.07 -13.58 -3.27
N ALA A 93 -11.15 -13.42 -2.51
CA ALA A 93 -11.98 -14.53 -2.06
C ALA A 93 -12.58 -15.30 -3.24
N SER A 94 -12.97 -14.61 -4.31
CA SER A 94 -13.47 -15.23 -5.55
C SER A 94 -12.44 -16.11 -6.29
N ARG A 95 -11.14 -15.85 -6.05
CA ARG A 95 -10.00 -16.58 -6.63
C ARG A 95 -9.58 -17.79 -5.80
N ARG A 96 -9.95 -17.85 -4.52
CA ARG A 96 -9.58 -18.91 -3.57
C ARG A 96 -10.35 -20.23 -3.77
N ARG A 97 -10.65 -20.59 -5.01
CA ARG A 97 -11.44 -21.78 -5.36
C ARG A 97 -10.70 -23.06 -5.02
#